data_AF-A0A6J7TPB9-F1
#
_entry.id   AF-A0A6J7TPB9-F1
#
_cell.length_a   1.000
_cell.length_b   1.000
_cell.length_c   1.000
_cell.angle_alpha   90.00
_cell.angle_beta   90.00
_cell.angle_gamma   90.00
#
_symmetry.space_group_name_H-M   'P 1'
#
loop_
_entity.id
_entity.type
_entity.pdbx_description
1 polymer ?
#
loop_
_entity_poly.entity_id
_entity_poly.type
_entity_poly.pdbx_seq_one_letter_code
_entity_poly.pdbx_strand_id
1 'polypeptide(L)' 'MHISVASDLRVGHAVVTVALDNLVKGAAGQAIQNANIMCGFAETSGLSGQGVTP' A
#
# COMPACT_ATOMS: atom_id res chain seq x y z
N MET A 1 -1.04 -2.59 1.53
CA MET A 1 0.35 -2.20 1.85
C MET A 1 0.59 -2.54 3.29
N HIS A 2 1.58 -3.38 3.57
CA HIS A 2 1.98 -3.73 4.94
C HIS A 2 3.34 -3.11 5.20
N ILE A 3 3.50 -2.50 6.38
CA ILE A 3 4.73 -1.82 6.80
C ILE A 3 5.15 -2.40 8.14
N SER A 4 6.41 -2.78 8.23
CA SER A 4 7.06 -3.19 9.48
C SER A 4 8.30 -2.34 9.71
N VAL A 5 8.58 -2.01 10.96
CA VAL A 5 9.77 -1.24 11.35
C VAL A 5 10.51 -2.02 12.43
N ALA A 6 11.82 -2.16 12.27
CA ALA A 6 12.72 -2.71 13.26
C ALA A 6 13.87 -1.74 13.53
N SER A 7 14.28 -1.60 14.78
CA SER A 7 15.44 -0.78 15.16
C SER A 7 16.71 -1.63 15.18
N ASP A 8 17.77 -1.19 14.50
CA ASP A 8 19.13 -1.69 14.73
C ASP A 8 19.90 -0.75 15.65
N LEU A 9 19.85 -1.07 16.95
CA LEU A 9 20.48 -0.26 18.00
C LEU A 9 22.01 -0.29 17.96
N ARG A 10 22.63 -1.23 17.25
CA ARG A 10 24.10 -1.32 17.16
C ARG A 10 24.69 -0.21 16.32
N VAL A 11 23.95 0.22 15.30
CA VAL A 11 24.36 1.27 14.35
C VAL A 11 23.45 2.50 14.40
N GLY A 12 22.38 2.48 15.21
CA GLY A 12 21.45 3.61 15.37
C GLY A 12 20.53 3.83 14.17
N HIS A 13 20.24 2.77 13.40
CA HIS A 13 19.38 2.84 12.22
C HIS A 13 17.99 2.24 12.46
N ALA A 14 17.01 2.69 11.68
CA ALA A 14 15.73 2.00 11.53
C ALA A 14 15.73 1.23 10.20
N VAL A 15 15.32 -0.03 10.25
CA VAL A 15 15.04 -0.86 9.08
C VAL A 15 13.54 -0.83 8.84
N VAL A 16 13.13 -0.29 7.70
CA VAL A 16 11.72 -0.19 7.30
C VAL A 16 11.47 -1.17 6.15
N THR A 17 10.59 -2.13 6.36
CA THR A 17 10.19 -3.12 5.34
C THR A 17 8.79 -2.81 4.87
N VAL A 18 8.61 -2.69 3.55
CA VAL A 18 7.31 -2.42 2.93
C VAL A 18 6.98 -3.53 1.94
N ALA A 19 5.77 -4.09 2.07
CA ALA A 19 5.21 -5.04 1.12
C ALA A 19 3.93 -4.47 0.48
N LEU A 20 3.88 -4.49 -0.84
CA LEU A 20 2.73 -4.11 -1.64
C LEU A 20 2.69 -4.91 -2.94
N ASP A 21 1.50 -5.01 -3.53
CA ASP A 21 1.32 -5.46 -4.91
C ASP A 21 1.70 -4.32 -5.86
N ASN A 22 2.69 -4.56 -6.72
CA ASN A 22 3.27 -3.55 -7.62
C ASN A 22 2.31 -3.14 -8.75
N LEU A 23 1.36 -3.98 -9.15
CA LEU A 23 0.38 -3.66 -10.19
C LEU A 23 -0.91 -3.09 -9.61
N VAL A 24 -1.29 -3.47 -8.40
CA VAL A 24 -2.44 -2.88 -7.69
C VAL A 24 -2.00 -1.58 -7.01
N LYS A 25 -1.47 -1.63 -5.79
CA LYS A 25 -1.16 -0.41 -5.04
C LYS A 25 0.05 0.34 -5.62
N GLY A 26 0.95 -0.34 -6.33
CA GLY A 26 2.07 0.28 -7.04
C GLY A 26 1.72 0.93 -8.38
N ALA A 27 0.55 0.64 -8.96
CA ALA A 27 0.15 1.19 -10.25
C ALA A 27 -1.38 1.38 -10.37
N ALA A 28 -2.10 0.43 -10.97
CA ALA A 28 -3.48 0.60 -11.40
C ALA A 28 -4.45 0.86 -10.24
N GLY A 29 -4.29 0.17 -9.12
CA GLY A 29 -5.08 0.41 -7.91
C GLY A 29 -4.90 1.82 -7.35
N GLN A 30 -3.68 2.38 -7.37
CA GLN A 30 -3.45 3.76 -6.98
C GLN A 30 -4.09 4.76 -7.97
N ALA A 31 -4.03 4.46 -9.28
CA ALA A 31 -4.71 5.26 -10.29
C ALA A 31 -6.23 5.30 -10.07
N ILE A 32 -6.83 4.15 -9.71
CA ILE A 32 -8.27 4.06 -9.39
C ILE A 32 -8.58 4.82 -8.09
N GLN A 33 -7.77 4.75 -7.04
CA GLN A 33 -7.99 5.57 -5.83
C GLN A 33 -8.01 7.06 -6.15
N ASN A 34 -7.05 7.53 -6.97
CA ASN A 34 -7.00 8.92 -7.39
C ASN A 34 -8.23 9.30 -8.22
N ALA A 35 -8.64 8.44 -9.16
CA ALA A 35 -9.84 8.64 -9.96
C ALA A 35 -11.12 8.68 -9.09
N ASN A 36 -11.22 7.81 -8.08
CA ASN A 36 -12.33 7.82 -7.13
C ASN A 36 -12.45 9.17 -6.43
N ILE A 37 -11.35 9.70 -5.91
CA ILE A 37 -11.31 11.03 -5.27
C ILE A 37 -11.71 12.13 -6.26
N MET A 38 -11.14 12.12 -7.47
CA MET A 38 -11.42 13.13 -8.51
C MET A 38 -12.89 13.14 -8.94
N CYS A 39 -13.54 11.97 -8.96
CA CYS A 39 -14.92 11.80 -9.38
C CYS A 39 -15.92 11.90 -8.20
N GLY A 40 -15.46 12.16 -6.97
CA GLY A 40 -16.31 12.25 -5.79
C GLY A 40 -16.87 10.91 -5.28
N PHE A 41 -16.27 9.79 -5.70
CA PHE A 41 -16.55 8.47 -5.14
C PHE A 41 -15.78 8.24 -3.83
N ALA A 42 -16.21 7.26 -3.04
CA ALA A 42 -15.40 6.79 -1.91
C ALA A 42 -14.06 6.26 -2.43
N GLU A 43 -12.94 6.66 -1.81
CA GLU A 43 -11.58 6.31 -2.28
C GLU A 43 -11.38 4.80 -2.46
N THR A 44 -12.02 3.98 -1.63
CA THR A 44 -11.93 2.52 -1.62
C THR A 44 -12.86 1.82 -2.62
N SER A 45 -13.66 2.57 -3.39
CA SER A 45 -14.59 2.01 -4.36
C SER A 45 -13.87 1.13 -5.39
N GLY A 46 -14.31 -0.12 -5.53
CA GLY A 46 -13.72 -1.07 -6.48
C GLY A 46 -12.34 -1.63 -6.09
N LEU A 47 -11.87 -1.39 -4.86
CA LEU A 47 -10.54 -1.80 -4.41
C LEU A 47 -10.63 -2.66 -3.13
N SER A 48 -10.22 -3.93 -3.25
CA SER A 48 -10.11 -4.83 -2.09
C SER A 48 -8.82 -4.56 -1.31
N GLY A 49 -8.93 -4.49 0.02
CA GLY A 49 -7.77 -4.48 0.92
C GLY A 49 -7.20 -5.88 1.23
N GLN A 50 -7.92 -6.94 0.86
CA GLN A 50 -7.50 -8.32 1.09
C GLN A 50 -6.65 -8.83 -0.07
N GLY A 51 -5.48 -9.38 0.24
CA GLY A 51 -4.66 -10.08 -0.74
C GLY A 51 -5.26 -11.43 -1.13
N VAL A 52 -4.94 -11.89 -2.34
CA VAL A 52 -5.25 -13.26 -2.78
C VAL A 52 -4.05 -14.12 -2.43
N THR A 53 -4.27 -15.14 -1.61
CA THR A 53 -3.27 -16.12 -1.16
C THR A 53 -3.85 -17.52 -1.35
N PRO A 54 -3.01 -18.56 -1.59
CA PRO A 54 -3.44 -19.94 -1.41
C PRO A 54 -4.06 -20.20 -0.04
#